data_AF-A0A3A4YYJ4-F1
#
_entry.id   AF-A0A3A4YYJ4-F1
#
_cell.length_a   1.000
_cell.length_b   1.000
_cell.length_c   1.000
_cell.angle_alpha   90.00
_cell.angle_beta   90.00
_cell.angle_gamma   90.00
#
_symmetry.space_group_name_H-M   'P 1'
#
loop_
_entity.id
_entity.type
_entity.pdbx_description
1 polymer ?
#
loop_
_entity_poly.entity_id
_entity_poly.type
_entity_poly.pdbx_seq_one_letter_code
_entity_poly.pdbx_strand_id
1 'polypeptide(L)'
;MDEDNEPVKINSLKVRTHPVRLLVKLPSSLEKTPVELTAYWGNERIEAPSYDVGRLLGSLDIDDCPVFYLSDPVKNSSYKAPGPDIPWSERYPFLLPLGLAAAVAIIALLLYRSVKQVNY
;
A
#
# COMPACT_ATOMS: atom_id res chain seq x y z
N MET A 1 -34.62 14.56 0.86
CA MET A 1 -34.72 14.61 -0.62
C MET A 1 -33.29 14.59 -1.09
N ASP A 2 -32.83 13.43 -1.53
CA ASP A 2 -31.46 13.25 -2.06
C ASP A 2 -31.40 13.91 -3.44
N GLU A 3 -30.53 14.90 -3.60
CA GLU A 3 -30.20 15.49 -4.88
C GLU A 3 -29.28 14.53 -5.63
N ASP A 4 -29.91 13.62 -6.39
CA ASP A 4 -29.24 12.66 -7.28
C ASP A 4 -28.65 13.42 -8.48
N ASN A 5 -27.42 13.93 -8.32
CA ASN A 5 -26.68 14.58 -9.39
C ASN A 5 -26.32 13.55 -10.47
N GLU A 6 -26.80 13.76 -11.69
CA GLU A 6 -26.48 12.90 -12.83
C GLU A 6 -24.96 12.74 -13.02
N PRO A 7 -24.48 11.54 -13.38
CA PRO A 7 -23.05 11.27 -13.52
C PRO A 7 -22.43 12.16 -14.60
N VAL A 8 -21.35 12.84 -14.22
CA VAL A 8 -20.61 13.77 -15.09
C VAL A 8 -20.09 13.04 -16.33
N LYS A 9 -20.56 13.48 -17.51
CA LYS A 9 -20.12 12.95 -18.81
C LYS A 9 -18.72 13.47 -19.14
N ILE A 10 -17.68 12.68 -18.84
CA ILE A 10 -16.30 12.99 -19.19
C ILE A 10 -16.06 12.65 -20.66
N ASN A 11 -16.11 13.66 -21.53
CA ASN A 11 -15.96 13.49 -22.98
C ASN A 11 -14.51 13.30 -23.44
N SER A 12 -13.51 13.66 -22.63
CA SER A 12 -12.09 13.38 -22.95
C SER A 12 -11.20 13.51 -21.72
N LEU A 13 -10.38 12.49 -21.45
CA LEU A 13 -9.30 12.53 -20.47
C LEU A 13 -7.98 12.79 -21.20
N LYS A 14 -7.37 13.96 -21.02
CA LYS A 14 -6.07 14.28 -21.63
C LYS A 14 -4.96 14.10 -20.60
N VAL A 15 -4.38 12.90 -20.56
CA VAL A 15 -3.21 12.61 -19.71
C VAL A 15 -1.96 13.15 -20.41
N ARG A 16 -1.33 14.17 -19.84
CA ARG A 16 0.00 14.63 -20.27
C ARG A 16 1.06 13.81 -19.53
N THR A 17 1.55 12.75 -20.16
CA THR A 17 2.73 12.02 -19.66
C THR A 17 3.98 12.74 -20.14
N HIS A 18 4.83 13.17 -19.20
CA HIS A 18 6.18 13.60 -19.53
C HIS A 18 7.05 12.33 -19.58
N PRO A 19 7.93 12.16 -20.58
CA PRO A 19 8.83 11.02 -20.59
C PRO A 19 9.80 11.14 -19.42
N VAL A 20 9.67 10.25 -18.44
CA VAL A 20 10.62 10.12 -17.33
C VAL A 20 11.81 9.32 -17.84
N ARG A 21 13.00 9.92 -17.84
CA ARG A 21 14.26 9.23 -18.15
C ARG A 21 14.87 8.73 -16.84
N LEU A 22 15.18 7.44 -16.76
CA LEU A 22 15.86 6.84 -15.62
C LEU A 22 17.37 6.86 -15.89
N LEU A 23 18.11 7.61 -15.08
CA LEU A 23 19.57 7.62 -15.11
C LEU A 23 20.09 6.60 -14.10
N VAL A 24 20.76 5.56 -14.58
CA VAL A 24 21.38 4.53 -13.73
C VAL A 24 22.89 4.63 -13.85
N LYS A 25 23.57 4.90 -12.74
CA LYS A 25 25.03 4.85 -12.69
C LYS A 25 25.46 3.40 -12.45
N LEU A 26 26.04 2.75 -13.47
CA LEU A 26 26.68 1.46 -13.28
C LEU A 26 28.01 1.66 -12.53
N PRO A 27 28.33 0.84 -11.53
CA PRO A 27 29.65 0.83 -10.92
C PRO A 27 30.67 0.35 -11.96
N SER A 28 31.86 0.99 -11.99
CA SER A 28 32.92 0.71 -12.97
C SER A 28 33.38 -0.74 -13.01
N SER A 29 33.10 -1.53 -11.98
CA SER A 29 33.38 -2.98 -11.93
C SER A 29 32.46 -3.84 -12.80
N LEU A 30 31.31 -3.30 -13.24
CA LEU A 30 30.27 -4.02 -14.00
C LEU A 30 30.09 -3.50 -15.43
N GLU A 31 30.97 -2.60 -15.89
CA GLU A 31 30.85 -1.88 -17.16
C GLU A 31 30.79 -2.79 -18.41
N LYS A 32 31.30 -4.02 -18.31
CA LYS A 32 31.29 -5.03 -19.40
C LYS A 32 30.38 -6.23 -19.14
N THR A 33 29.62 -6.21 -18.04
CA THR A 33 28.74 -7.32 -17.66
C THR A 33 27.30 -6.91 -17.92
N PRO A 34 26.47 -7.77 -18.56
CA PRO A 34 25.04 -7.51 -18.65
C PRO A 34 24.46 -7.47 -17.23
N VAL A 35 23.94 -6.32 -16.84
CA VAL A 35 23.23 -6.13 -15.56
C VAL A 35 21.74 -6.03 -15.85
N GLU A 36 20.95 -6.94 -15.30
CA GLU A 36 19.49 -6.85 -15.36
C GLU A 36 19.03 -5.80 -14.35
N LEU A 37 18.38 -4.74 -14.85
CA LEU A 37 17.82 -3.67 -14.05
C LEU A 37 16.31 -3.85 -13.93
N THR A 38 15.84 -4.05 -12.69
CA THR A 38 14.41 -4.19 -12.38
C THR A 38 13.92 -2.95 -11.64
N ALA A 39 12.94 -2.25 -12.23
CA ALA A 39 12.25 -1.14 -11.57
C ALA A 39 11.00 -1.67 -10.84
N TYR A 40 10.78 -1.17 -9.61
CA TYR A 40 9.59 -1.49 -8.82
C TYR A 40 8.74 -0.22 -8.64
N TRP A 41 7.41 -0.34 -8.74
CA TRP A 41 6.47 0.77 -8.58
C TRP A 41 5.20 0.33 -7.83
N GLY A 42 4.37 1.29 -7.42
CA GLY A 42 3.06 1.02 -6.80
C GLY A 42 3.06 0.82 -5.28
N ASN A 43 4.14 1.17 -4.59
CA ASN A 43 4.16 1.20 -3.12
C ASN A 43 3.91 2.62 -2.62
N GLU A 44 2.70 2.89 -2.14
CA GLU A 44 2.28 4.20 -1.62
C GLU A 44 3.02 4.61 -0.34
N ARG A 45 3.66 3.66 0.36
CA ARG A 45 4.43 3.92 1.58
C ARG A 45 5.88 4.32 1.31
N ILE A 46 6.34 4.21 0.05
CA ILE A 46 7.69 4.64 -0.33
C ILE A 46 7.62 6.12 -0.70
N GLU A 47 8.34 6.96 0.04
CA GLU A 47 8.54 8.35 -0.34
C GLU A 47 9.22 8.41 -1.72
N ALA A 48 8.76 9.33 -2.56
CA ALA A 48 9.35 9.52 -3.87
C ALA A 48 10.84 9.88 -3.71
N PRO A 49 11.76 9.18 -4.39
CA PRO A 49 13.18 9.49 -4.28
C PRO A 49 13.45 10.89 -4.83
N SER A 50 14.10 11.73 -4.04
CA SER A 50 14.55 13.06 -4.47
C SER A 50 15.97 12.95 -5.01
N TYR A 51 16.15 13.28 -6.29
CA TYR A 51 17.46 13.30 -6.94
C TYR A 51 17.86 14.75 -7.26
N ASP A 52 19.06 15.15 -6.84
CA ASP A 52 19.69 16.38 -7.33
C ASP A 52 20.25 16.14 -8.74
N VAL A 53 19.40 16.35 -9.73
CA VAL A 53 19.74 16.18 -11.14
C VAL A 53 20.60 17.33 -11.69
N GLY A 54 20.67 18.47 -11.01
CA GLY A 54 21.35 19.68 -11.52
C GLY A 54 22.85 19.48 -11.71
N ARG A 55 23.49 18.75 -10.80
CA ARG A 55 24.92 18.39 -10.91
C ARG A 55 25.19 17.33 -11.96
N LEU A 56 24.25 16.41 -12.17
CA LEU A 56 24.40 15.30 -13.11
C LEU A 56 24.21 15.76 -14.56
N LEU A 57 23.22 16.59 -14.82
CA LEU A 57 22.89 17.13 -16.15
C LEU A 57 24.01 18.02 -16.73
N GLY A 58 24.78 18.71 -15.89
CA GLY A 58 25.86 19.58 -16.35
C GLY A 58 27.10 18.84 -16.87
N SER A 59 27.27 17.57 -16.50
CA SER A 59 28.41 16.73 -16.90
C SER A 59 28.05 15.60 -17.87
N LEU A 60 26.75 15.35 -18.07
CA LEU A 60 26.26 14.22 -18.85
C LEU A 60 25.78 14.72 -20.20
N ASP A 61 26.39 14.23 -21.28
CA ASP A 61 25.89 14.47 -22.63
C ASP A 61 24.65 13.61 -22.85
N ILE A 62 23.48 14.24 -22.74
CA ILE A 62 22.18 13.58 -22.77
C ILE A 62 21.92 12.93 -24.14
N ASP A 63 22.53 13.49 -25.19
CA ASP A 63 22.34 13.04 -26.57
C ASP A 63 23.13 11.75 -26.88
N ASP A 64 24.18 11.45 -26.10
CA ASP A 64 24.98 10.23 -26.21
C ASP A 64 24.53 9.11 -25.24
N CYS A 65 23.49 9.37 -24.44
CA CYS A 65 22.98 8.37 -23.51
C CYS A 65 22.13 7.31 -24.24
N PRO A 66 22.42 6.01 -24.06
CA PRO A 66 21.59 4.95 -24.62
C PRO A 66 20.16 5.03 -24.08
N VAL A 67 19.20 5.05 -25.00
CA VAL A 67 17.76 5.06 -24.67
C VAL A 67 17.30 3.62 -24.47
N PHE A 68 16.87 3.31 -23.25
CA PHE A 68 16.25 2.03 -22.91
C PHE A 68 14.73 2.19 -22.79
N TYR A 69 14.00 1.18 -23.23
CA TYR A 69 12.55 1.09 -23.07
C TYR A 69 12.24 0.12 -21.92
N LEU A 70 11.22 0.47 -21.12
CA LEU A 70 10.64 -0.45 -20.16
C LEU A 70 9.97 -1.59 -20.92
N SER A 71 10.23 -2.83 -20.49
CA SER A 71 9.48 -4.00 -20.93
C SER A 71 8.07 -4.00 -20.35
N ASP A 72 7.23 -4.92 -20.83
CA ASP A 72 5.88 -5.06 -20.31
C ASP A 72 5.87 -5.29 -18.79
N PRO A 73 4.96 -4.63 -18.07
CA PRO A 73 4.89 -4.73 -16.62
C PRO A 73 4.54 -6.16 -16.19
N VAL A 74 5.41 -6.76 -15.38
CA VAL A 74 5.17 -8.09 -14.80
C VAL A 74 4.58 -7.96 -13.40
N LYS A 75 3.43 -8.61 -13.17
CA LYS A 75 2.83 -8.64 -11.83
C LYS A 75 3.67 -9.52 -10.90
N ASN A 76 4.11 -8.96 -9.78
CA ASN A 76 4.80 -9.71 -8.74
C ASN A 76 3.81 -10.64 -8.01
N SER A 77 3.76 -11.92 -8.39
CA SER A 77 2.91 -12.94 -7.76
C SER A 77 3.29 -13.24 -6.30
N SER A 78 4.51 -12.89 -5.89
CA SER A 78 5.00 -13.04 -4.52
C SER A 78 4.61 -11.87 -3.62
N TYR A 79 4.10 -10.78 -4.18
CA TYR A 79 3.65 -9.64 -3.39
C TYR A 79 2.35 -9.99 -2.65
N LYS A 80 2.42 -9.98 -1.32
CA LYS A 80 1.25 -9.99 -0.43
C LYS A 80 1.09 -8.59 0.10
N ALA A 81 -0.08 -7.99 -0.14
CA ALA A 81 -0.41 -6.72 0.48
C ALA A 81 -0.26 -6.86 2.00
N PRO A 82 0.29 -5.84 2.69
CA PRO A 82 0.27 -5.81 4.15
C PRO A 82 -1.14 -6.10 4.64
N GLY A 83 -1.26 -6.87 5.73
CA GLY A 83 -2.56 -7.04 6.38
C GLY A 83 -3.18 -5.67 6.63
N PRO A 84 -4.52 -5.55 6.58
CA PRO A 84 -5.14 -4.23 6.62
C PRO A 84 -4.76 -3.53 7.93
N ASP A 85 -4.40 -2.24 7.82
CA ASP A 85 -3.83 -1.41 8.90
C ASP A 85 -4.81 -1.11 10.05
N ILE A 86 -5.99 -1.75 10.02
CA ILE A 86 -7.08 -1.52 10.95
C ILE A 86 -6.82 -2.32 12.24
N PRO A 87 -6.87 -1.70 13.43
CA PRO A 87 -6.69 -2.41 14.69
C PRO A 87 -7.72 -3.53 14.87
N TRP A 88 -7.34 -4.61 15.57
CA TRP A 88 -8.17 -5.81 15.76
C TRP A 88 -9.58 -5.51 16.31
N SER A 89 -9.69 -4.49 17.17
CA SER A 89 -10.96 -4.04 17.75
C SER A 89 -11.94 -3.50 16.71
N GLU A 90 -11.45 -2.88 15.65
CA GLU A 90 -12.28 -2.35 14.55
C GLU A 90 -12.61 -3.43 13.51
N ARG A 91 -11.79 -4.48 13.41
CA ARG A 91 -12.04 -5.62 12.52
C ARG A 91 -13.19 -6.51 13.01
N TYR A 92 -13.44 -6.54 14.31
CA TYR A 92 -14.45 -7.41 14.94
C TYR A 92 -15.39 -6.59 15.85
N PRO A 93 -16.40 -5.91 15.31
CA PRO A 93 -17.29 -5.03 16.09
C PRO A 93 -18.10 -5.78 17.17
N PHE A 94 -18.22 -7.10 17.05
CA PHE A 94 -18.91 -7.97 18.01
C PHE A 94 -18.03 -8.38 19.21
N LEU A 95 -16.72 -8.12 19.20
CA LEU A 95 -15.81 -8.63 20.22
C LEU A 95 -16.04 -7.97 21.59
N LEU A 96 -16.29 -6.66 21.59
CA LEU A 96 -16.66 -5.90 22.80
C LEU A 96 -18.04 -6.29 23.37
N PRO A 97 -19.14 -6.29 22.59
CA PRO A 97 -20.44 -6.67 23.14
C PRO A 97 -20.48 -8.14 23.57
N LEU A 98 -19.76 -9.04 22.89
CA LEU A 98 -19.72 -10.45 23.26
C LEU A 98 -18.90 -10.66 24.55
N GLY A 99 -17.80 -9.93 24.73
CA GLY A 99 -17.06 -9.91 26.00
C GLY A 99 -17.90 -9.38 27.17
N LEU A 100 -18.68 -8.31 26.94
CA LEU A 100 -19.60 -7.77 27.94
C LEU A 100 -20.71 -8.77 28.29
N ALA A 101 -21.34 -9.39 27.28
CA ALA A 101 -22.38 -10.39 27.48
C ALA A 101 -21.86 -11.60 28.28
N ALA A 102 -20.64 -12.06 27.98
CA ALA A 102 -20.00 -13.14 28.73
C ALA A 102 -19.75 -12.77 30.20
N ALA A 103 -19.27 -11.55 30.47
CA ALA A 103 -19.07 -11.07 31.84
C ALA A 103 -20.39 -11.04 32.64
N VAL A 104 -21.47 -10.53 32.03
CA VAL A 104 -22.80 -10.50 32.65
C VAL A 104 -23.31 -11.92 32.91
N ALA A 105 -23.14 -12.84 31.96
CA ALA A 105 -23.57 -14.23 32.11
C ALA A 105 -22.83 -14.94 33.26
N ILE A 106 -21.52 -14.68 33.42
CA ILE A 106 -20.73 -15.23 34.54
C ILE A 106 -21.26 -14.71 35.88
N ILE A 107 -21.51 -13.40 35.99
CA ILE A 107 -22.03 -12.79 37.22
C ILE A 107 -23.42 -13.38 37.56
N ALA A 108 -24.31 -13.45 36.56
CA ALA A 108 -25.64 -14.03 36.74
C ALA A 108 -25.58 -15.50 37.20
N LEU A 109 -24.66 -16.28 36.63
CA LEU A 109 -24.46 -17.67 37.00
C LEU A 109 -23.92 -17.82 38.43
N LEU A 110 -22.99 -16.96 38.86
CA LEU A 110 -22.47 -16.93 40.24
C LEU A 110 -23.57 -16.56 41.25
N LEU A 111 -24.39 -15.56 40.94
CA LEU A 111 -25.54 -15.17 41.76
C LEU A 111 -26.55 -16.31 41.89
N TYR A 112 -26.89 -16.95 40.76
CA TYR A 112 -27.82 -18.08 40.76
C TYR A 112 -27.31 -19.24 41.62
N ARG A 113 -26.02 -19.59 41.51
CA ARG A 113 -25.42 -20.62 42.36
C ARG A 113 -25.46 -20.24 43.84
N SER A 114 -25.15 -18.99 44.16
CA SER A 114 -25.13 -18.49 45.54
C SER A 114 -26.52 -18.55 46.18
N VAL A 115 -27.56 -18.07 45.48
CA VAL A 115 -28.94 -18.13 45.96
C VAL A 115 -29.41 -19.57 46.16
N LYS A 116 -29.04 -20.47 45.24
CA LYS A 116 -29.39 -21.90 45.36
C LYS A 116 -28.70 -22.59 46.54
N GLN A 117 -27.50 -22.14 46.91
CA GLN A 117 -26.75 -22.66 48.06
C GLN A 117 -27.30 -22.18 49.41
N VAL A 118 -27.94 -21.01 49.47
CA VAL A 118 -28.50 -20.43 50.70
C VAL A 118 -29.90 -20.97 51.00
N ASN A 119 -30.65 -21.37 49.97
CA ASN A 119 -32.01 -21.94 50.09
C ASN A 119 -32.04 -23.47 50.29
N TYR A 120 -30.92 -24.09 50.65
CA TYR A 120 -30.80 -25.51 50.99
C TYR A 120 -30.12 -25.63 52.36
#